data_AF-A0A939C6T8-F1
#
_entry.id   AF-A0A939C6T8-F1
#
_cell.length_a   1.000
_cell.length_b   1.000
_cell.length_c   1.000
_cell.angle_alpha   90.00
_cell.angle_beta   90.00
_cell.angle_gamma   90.00
#
_symmetry.space_group_name_H-M   'P 1'
#
loop_
_entity.id
_entity.type
_entity.pdbx_description
1 polymer ?
#
loop_
_entity_poly.entity_id
_entity_poly.type
_entity_poly.pdbx_seq_one_letter_code
_entity_poly.pdbx_strand_id
1 'polypeptide(L)'
;MNSTKIAILSILSIALIALLGCVEEGACTEEAKVCPDGSTVGRNPALNCEFDPCPECVGEGGTIPVIAEPPECCAGLTLIPPKEEMILGISGICTANCGNGACDMETESSFNCPVDCPQAEQVVGPEAYANEGEAFGALEQELEGLPEPSLEELEGLIGE
;
A
#
# COMPACT_ATOMS: atom_id res chain seq x y z
N MET A 1 48.06 43.50 -29.83
CA MET A 1 48.30 42.72 -28.59
C MET A 1 49.26 41.60 -28.95
N ASN A 2 50.46 41.54 -28.37
CA ASN A 2 51.53 40.63 -28.79
C ASN A 2 51.35 39.22 -28.19
N SER A 3 51.76 38.20 -28.93
CA SER A 3 51.59 36.78 -28.57
C SER A 3 52.08 36.43 -27.16
N THR A 4 53.13 37.11 -26.68
CA THR A 4 53.65 36.98 -25.31
C THR A 4 52.68 37.47 -24.23
N LYS A 5 51.89 38.53 -24.46
CA LYS A 5 50.90 38.99 -23.48
C LYS A 5 49.71 38.05 -23.35
N ILE A 6 49.34 37.36 -24.43
CA ILE A 6 48.25 36.36 -24.43
C ILE A 6 48.67 35.14 -23.60
N ALA A 7 49.90 34.67 -23.77
CA ALA A 7 50.45 33.56 -22.99
C ALA A 7 50.57 33.90 -21.49
N ILE A 8 50.93 35.15 -21.16
CA ILE A 8 51.03 35.58 -19.76
C ILE A 8 49.64 35.64 -19.10
N LEU A 9 48.62 36.15 -19.81
CA LEU A 9 47.25 36.21 -19.32
C LEU A 9 46.65 34.82 -19.10
N SER A 10 46.87 33.87 -20.02
CA SER A 10 46.36 32.51 -19.84
C SER A 10 47.01 31.80 -18.65
N ILE A 11 48.32 31.96 -18.46
CA ILE A 11 49.04 31.38 -17.32
C ILE A 11 48.58 32.01 -15.99
N LEU A 12 48.39 33.34 -15.95
CA LEU A 12 47.86 34.02 -14.77
C LEU A 12 46.43 33.58 -14.42
N SER A 13 45.57 33.41 -15.43
CA SER A 13 44.21 32.92 -15.21
C SER A 13 44.20 31.48 -14.69
N ILE A 14 45.03 30.60 -15.26
CA ILE A 14 45.14 29.20 -14.80
C ILE A 14 45.74 29.15 -13.39
N ALA A 15 46.76 29.95 -13.09
CA ALA A 15 47.36 30.06 -11.76
C ALA A 15 46.37 30.64 -10.73
N LEU A 16 45.54 31.62 -11.13
CA LEU A 16 44.50 32.19 -10.29
C LEU A 16 43.39 31.16 -10.02
N ILE A 17 42.99 30.37 -11.01
CA ILE A 17 42.03 29.26 -10.85
C ILE A 17 42.62 28.16 -9.95
N ALA A 18 43.90 27.81 -10.09
CA ALA A 18 44.56 26.82 -9.23
C ALA A 18 44.79 27.32 -7.80
N LEU A 19 45.01 28.63 -7.61
CA LEU A 19 45.11 29.26 -6.28
C LEU A 19 43.75 29.44 -5.60
N LEU A 20 42.66 29.53 -6.37
CA LEU A 20 41.27 29.62 -5.88
C LEU A 20 40.54 28.27 -5.83
N GLY A 21 41.09 27.24 -6.47
CA GLY A 21 40.37 26.03 -6.86
C GLY A 21 41.00 24.75 -6.34
N CYS A 22 40.94 24.57 -5.03
CA CYS A 22 40.66 23.26 -4.45
C CYS A 22 39.38 23.41 -3.64
N VAL A 23 38.23 23.56 -4.32
CA VAL A 23 36.96 23.25 -3.66
C VAL A 23 36.92 21.72 -3.63
N GLU A 24 37.43 21.17 -2.53
CA GLU A 24 37.10 19.83 -2.10
C GLU A 24 35.57 19.83 -1.94
N GLU A 25 34.85 19.26 -2.91
CA GLU A 25 33.43 18.91 -2.74
C GLU A 25 33.36 18.15 -1.41
N GLY A 26 32.82 18.81 -0.38
CA GLY A 26 33.17 18.54 1.02
C GLY A 26 33.18 17.05 1.34
N ALA A 27 34.35 16.48 1.65
CA ALA A 27 34.43 15.08 2.01
C ALA A 27 33.81 14.88 3.40
N CYS A 28 32.64 14.23 3.44
CA CYS A 28 32.06 13.75 4.69
C CYS A 28 32.51 12.32 4.98
N THR A 29 32.38 11.88 6.23
CA THR A 29 32.57 10.47 6.56
C THR A 29 31.51 9.61 5.87
N GLU A 30 31.88 8.42 5.39
CA GLU A 30 31.00 7.47 4.69
C GLU A 30 30.06 6.70 5.63
N GLU A 31 29.59 7.37 6.69
CA GLU A 31 28.65 6.79 7.64
C GLU A 31 27.25 6.73 7.04
N ALA A 32 26.51 5.66 7.33
CA ALA A 32 25.12 5.51 6.95
C ALA A 32 24.22 5.43 8.19
N LYS A 33 23.05 6.05 8.12
CA LYS A 33 21.99 5.94 9.12
C LYS A 33 20.84 5.16 8.52
N VAL A 34 20.36 4.15 9.25
CA VAL A 34 19.17 3.38 8.87
C VAL A 34 17.92 4.19 9.25
N CYS A 35 16.98 4.29 8.31
CA CYS A 35 15.72 5.00 8.45
C CYS A 35 14.60 4.06 8.94
N PRO A 36 13.47 4.61 9.47
CA PRO A 36 12.36 3.79 9.98
C PRO A 36 11.65 2.93 8.92
N ASP A 37 11.78 3.28 7.64
CA ASP A 37 11.35 2.48 6.48
C ASP A 37 12.33 1.35 6.14
N GLY A 38 13.51 1.31 6.78
CA GLY A 38 14.58 0.36 6.51
C GLY A 38 15.59 0.81 5.45
N SER A 39 15.38 1.97 4.81
CA SER A 39 16.35 2.55 3.88
C SER A 39 17.58 3.11 4.61
N THR A 40 18.61 3.52 3.87
CA THR A 40 19.83 4.11 4.45
C THR A 40 20.14 5.46 3.84
N VAL A 41 20.44 6.44 4.69
CA VAL A 41 20.86 7.79 4.30
C VAL A 41 22.31 8.06 4.71
N GLY A 42 23.06 8.75 3.86
CA GLY A 42 24.46 9.14 4.11
C GLY A 42 24.59 10.57 4.62
N ARG A 43 25.82 10.99 4.92
CA ARG A 43 26.13 12.40 5.22
C ARG A 43 26.17 13.24 3.95
N ASN A 44 25.55 14.42 4.00
CA ASN A 44 25.45 15.32 2.87
C ASN A 44 26.39 16.54 3.06
N PRO A 45 27.37 16.75 2.16
CA PRO A 45 28.29 17.90 2.22
C PRO A 45 27.59 19.26 2.15
N ALA A 46 26.44 19.33 1.47
CA ALA A 46 25.62 20.54 1.38
C ALA A 46 24.87 20.84 2.70
N LEU A 47 24.75 19.86 3.59
CA LEU A 47 24.13 19.98 4.91
C LEU A 47 25.16 20.00 6.05
N ASN A 48 26.39 20.49 5.81
CA ASN A 48 27.49 20.46 6.78
C ASN A 48 27.82 19.04 7.28
N CYS A 49 27.75 18.06 6.39
CA CYS A 49 27.92 16.64 6.72
C CYS A 49 26.89 16.08 7.71
N GLU A 50 25.73 16.72 7.87
CA GLU A 50 24.58 16.09 8.52
C GLU A 50 23.99 14.99 7.62
N PHE A 51 23.24 14.05 8.21
CA PHE A 51 22.54 13.02 7.45
C PHE A 51 21.43 13.64 6.60
N ASP A 52 21.21 13.11 5.39
CA ASP A 52 19.99 13.40 4.64
C ASP A 52 18.75 13.01 5.46
N PRO A 53 17.62 13.73 5.31
CA PRO A 53 16.37 13.33 5.93
C PRO A 53 15.95 11.95 5.41
N CYS A 54 15.38 11.13 6.30
CA CYS A 54 14.78 9.88 5.89
C CYS A 54 13.60 10.13 4.94
N PRO A 55 13.37 9.25 3.95
CA PRO A 55 12.14 9.28 3.18
C PRO A 55 10.92 9.28 4.10
N GLU A 56 9.88 10.02 3.73
CA GLU A 56 8.60 9.92 4.42
C GLU A 56 8.00 8.55 4.10
N CYS A 57 7.80 7.73 5.13
CA CYS A 57 7.05 6.48 5.04
C CYS A 57 5.68 6.63 5.68
N VAL A 58 4.75 5.79 5.26
CA VAL A 58 3.38 5.77 5.76
C VAL A 58 3.26 4.73 6.88
N GLY A 59 2.89 5.21 8.07
CA GLY A 59 2.71 4.39 9.27
C GLY A 59 1.41 3.58 9.26
N GLU A 60 1.19 2.83 10.35
CA GLU A 60 0.01 1.99 10.56
C GLU A 60 -1.30 2.75 10.30
N GLY A 61 -2.17 2.15 9.47
CA GLY A 61 -3.48 2.71 9.09
C GLY A 61 -3.41 3.85 8.06
N GLY A 62 -2.22 4.29 7.64
CA GLY A 62 -2.08 5.31 6.62
C GLY A 62 -2.29 4.77 5.20
N THR A 63 -2.71 5.65 4.28
CA THR A 63 -2.95 5.31 2.86
C THR A 63 -1.79 5.73 1.97
N ILE A 64 -1.48 4.90 0.97
CA ILE A 64 -0.55 5.25 -0.10
C ILE A 64 -1.33 5.86 -1.26
N PRO A 65 -1.03 7.09 -1.71
CA PRO A 65 -1.68 7.69 -2.88
C PRO A 65 -1.13 7.13 -4.21
N VAL A 66 -1.91 7.24 -5.27
CA VAL A 66 -1.45 6.94 -6.64
C VAL A 66 -0.80 8.19 -7.24
N ILE A 67 0.51 8.34 -7.05
CA ILE A 67 1.34 9.42 -7.64
C ILE A 67 2.60 8.83 -8.29
N ALA A 68 3.38 9.65 -9.00
CA ALA A 68 4.57 9.20 -9.73
C ALA A 68 5.66 8.60 -8.80
N GLU A 69 5.78 9.13 -7.59
CA GLU A 69 6.72 8.68 -6.56
C GLU A 69 5.94 8.48 -5.24
N PRO A 70 5.20 7.37 -5.08
CA PRO A 70 4.43 7.14 -3.88
C PRO A 70 5.35 6.81 -2.70
N PRO A 71 5.04 7.28 -1.48
CA PRO A 71 5.75 6.84 -0.28
C PRO A 71 5.52 5.35 -0.04
N GLU A 72 6.47 4.69 0.62
CA GLU A 72 6.36 3.28 1.00
C GLU A 72 5.77 3.15 2.41
N CYS A 73 5.29 1.95 2.75
CA CYS A 73 4.91 1.65 4.12
C CYS A 73 6.17 1.59 5.01
N CYS A 74 6.07 2.06 6.25
CA CYS A 74 7.18 1.97 7.20
C CYS A 74 7.58 0.50 7.47
N ALA A 75 8.80 0.27 7.96
CA ALA A 75 9.32 -1.09 8.13
C ALA A 75 8.40 -1.95 9.03
N GLY A 76 8.14 -3.18 8.58
CA GLY A 76 7.26 -4.12 9.28
C GLY A 76 5.77 -3.99 8.93
N LEU A 77 5.41 -3.08 8.03
CA LEU A 77 4.04 -2.90 7.55
C LEU A 77 3.90 -3.45 6.12
N THR A 78 2.74 -4.05 5.84
CA THR A 78 2.36 -4.55 4.52
C THR A 78 1.41 -3.55 3.85
N LEU A 79 1.63 -3.28 2.56
CA LEU A 79 0.69 -2.51 1.75
C LEU A 79 -0.48 -3.39 1.30
N ILE A 80 -1.67 -3.03 1.73
CA ILE A 80 -2.92 -3.72 1.39
C ILE A 80 -3.62 -2.97 0.25
N PRO A 81 -3.69 -3.54 -0.96
CA PRO A 81 -4.32 -2.88 -2.09
C PRO A 81 -5.84 -2.75 -1.89
N PRO A 82 -6.48 -1.71 -2.47
CA PRO A 82 -7.93 -1.62 -2.47
C PRO A 82 -8.53 -2.77 -3.28
N LYS A 83 -9.72 -3.22 -2.88
CA LYS A 83 -10.48 -4.25 -3.61
C LYS A 83 -10.74 -3.87 -5.07
N GLU A 84 -10.90 -2.58 -5.34
CA GLU A 84 -11.17 -2.05 -6.67
C GLU A 84 -10.10 -1.02 -7.04
N GLU A 85 -9.18 -1.42 -7.93
CA GLU A 85 -7.98 -0.64 -8.30
C GLU A 85 -8.29 0.70 -9.00
N MET A 86 -9.51 0.91 -9.49
CA MET A 86 -9.82 2.00 -10.42
C MET A 86 -10.57 3.20 -9.85
N ILE A 87 -10.97 3.20 -8.56
CA ILE A 87 -11.95 4.20 -8.08
C ILE A 87 -11.41 5.13 -6.98
N LEU A 88 -10.35 4.75 -6.27
CA LEU A 88 -10.05 5.41 -4.98
C LEU A 88 -8.84 6.34 -4.97
N GLY A 89 -8.06 6.45 -6.05
CA GLY A 89 -6.86 7.33 -6.07
C GLY A 89 -5.80 6.98 -5.01
N ILE A 90 -5.94 5.82 -4.36
CA ILE A 90 -5.02 5.26 -3.38
C ILE A 90 -4.57 3.88 -3.87
N SER A 91 -3.28 3.59 -3.67
CA SER A 91 -2.65 2.31 -3.96
C SER A 91 -2.93 1.28 -2.86
N GLY A 92 -3.24 1.72 -1.64
CA GLY A 92 -3.55 0.82 -0.52
C GLY A 92 -3.42 1.45 0.86
N ILE A 93 -3.52 0.63 1.91
CA ILE A 93 -3.31 0.98 3.32
C ILE A 93 -2.11 0.22 3.87
N CYS A 94 -1.30 0.86 4.70
CA CYS A 94 -0.18 0.23 5.41
C CYS A 94 -0.65 -0.38 6.73
N THR A 95 -0.44 -1.68 6.95
CA THR A 95 -0.77 -2.34 8.22
C THR A 95 0.16 -3.50 8.56
N ALA A 96 0.43 -3.68 9.85
CA ALA A 96 1.14 -4.85 10.40
C ALA A 96 0.24 -6.08 10.61
N ASN A 97 -1.08 -5.91 10.51
CA ASN A 97 -2.00 -7.02 10.76
C ASN A 97 -1.87 -8.07 9.66
N CYS A 98 -1.73 -7.65 8.41
CA CYS A 98 -1.57 -8.59 7.32
C CYS A 98 -0.13 -9.11 7.17
N GLY A 99 0.00 -10.43 7.23
CA GLY A 99 1.25 -11.19 7.28
C GLY A 99 1.68 -11.59 8.69
N ASN A 100 0.82 -11.41 9.71
CA ASN A 100 1.14 -11.75 11.10
C ASN A 100 0.83 -13.23 11.45
N GLY A 101 0.22 -13.98 10.53
CA GLY A 101 -0.15 -15.38 10.69
C GLY A 101 -1.50 -15.63 11.39
N ALA A 102 -2.29 -14.58 11.65
CA ALA A 102 -3.63 -14.65 12.22
C ALA A 102 -4.62 -13.92 11.31
N CYS A 103 -5.73 -14.57 10.96
CA CYS A 103 -6.81 -13.95 10.21
C CYS A 103 -7.79 -13.25 11.16
N ASP A 104 -7.72 -11.92 11.24
CA ASP A 104 -8.72 -11.11 11.94
C ASP A 104 -9.92 -10.82 11.02
N MET A 105 -10.95 -11.67 11.06
CA MET A 105 -12.13 -11.55 10.19
C MET A 105 -12.90 -10.22 10.30
N GLU A 106 -12.64 -9.39 11.33
CA GLU A 106 -13.25 -8.05 11.43
C GLU A 106 -12.57 -7.04 10.49
N THR A 107 -11.27 -7.19 10.27
CA THR A 107 -10.45 -6.23 9.49
C THR A 107 -9.80 -6.85 8.26
N GLU A 108 -9.81 -8.17 8.16
CA GLU A 108 -9.14 -8.99 7.16
C GLU A 108 -10.10 -9.97 6.51
N SER A 109 -9.79 -10.28 5.26
CA SER A 109 -10.52 -11.16 4.39
C SER A 109 -9.53 -11.70 3.38
N SER A 110 -9.94 -12.73 2.64
CA SER A 110 -9.14 -13.22 1.53
C SER A 110 -8.86 -12.22 0.41
N PHE A 111 -9.60 -11.11 0.36
CA PHE A 111 -9.44 -10.11 -0.69
C PHE A 111 -8.42 -9.03 -0.32
N ASN A 112 -8.37 -8.63 0.95
CA ASN A 112 -7.43 -7.60 1.42
C ASN A 112 -6.21 -8.20 2.13
N CYS A 113 -6.30 -9.39 2.73
CA CYS A 113 -5.17 -10.10 3.32
C CYS A 113 -5.17 -11.62 3.01
N PRO A 114 -4.89 -12.02 1.76
CA PRO A 114 -4.91 -13.44 1.39
C PRO A 114 -3.82 -14.28 2.05
N VAL A 115 -2.74 -13.66 2.57
CA VAL A 115 -1.64 -14.37 3.22
C VAL A 115 -2.08 -14.99 4.55
N ASP A 116 -2.89 -14.28 5.34
CA ASP A 116 -3.38 -14.77 6.63
C ASP A 116 -4.80 -15.31 6.55
N CYS A 117 -5.62 -14.78 5.64
CA CYS A 117 -7.00 -15.20 5.40
C CYS A 117 -7.16 -15.91 4.04
N PRO A 118 -6.56 -17.09 3.79
CA PRO A 118 -6.75 -17.78 2.53
C PRO A 118 -8.24 -18.09 2.29
N GLN A 119 -8.73 -17.93 1.05
CA GLN A 119 -10.11 -18.29 0.72
C GLN A 119 -10.39 -19.73 1.13
N ALA A 120 -11.55 -19.96 1.74
CA ALA A 120 -12.08 -21.29 2.01
C ALA A 120 -12.43 -22.08 0.73
N GLU A 121 -11.84 -21.76 -0.42
CA GLU A 121 -11.95 -22.52 -1.67
C GLU A 121 -11.24 -23.90 -1.56
N GLN A 122 -10.48 -24.17 -0.49
CA GLN A 122 -9.86 -25.48 -0.21
C GLN A 122 -10.57 -26.29 0.88
N VAL A 123 -11.67 -25.80 1.47
CA VAL A 123 -12.54 -26.61 2.35
C VAL A 123 -13.77 -27.15 1.62
N VAL A 124 -13.85 -26.92 0.31
CA VAL A 124 -14.74 -27.72 -0.56
C VAL A 124 -13.98 -28.98 -0.96
N GLY A 125 -13.68 -29.83 0.02
CA GLY A 125 -13.56 -31.25 -0.27
C GLY A 125 -14.91 -31.76 -0.79
N PRO A 126 -14.95 -32.82 -1.61
CA PRO A 126 -16.20 -33.41 -2.12
C PRO A 126 -17.18 -33.88 -1.02
N GLU A 127 -16.83 -33.74 0.26
CA GLU A 127 -17.64 -34.08 1.42
C GLU A 127 -18.60 -32.94 1.86
N ALA A 128 -18.40 -31.69 1.43
CA ALA A 128 -19.26 -30.56 1.81
C ALA A 128 -20.62 -30.53 1.09
N TYR A 129 -20.78 -31.28 -0.02
CA TYR A 129 -22.06 -31.41 -0.74
C TYR A 129 -22.93 -32.58 -0.25
N ALA A 130 -22.54 -33.28 0.82
CA ALA A 130 -23.28 -34.45 1.30
C ALA A 130 -24.42 -34.12 2.30
N ASN A 131 -24.60 -32.86 2.74
CA ASN A 131 -25.58 -32.53 3.79
C ASN A 131 -26.56 -31.39 3.48
N GLU A 132 -26.59 -30.84 2.26
CA GLU A 132 -27.64 -29.87 1.89
C GLU A 132 -28.89 -30.54 1.27
N GLY A 133 -28.85 -31.86 1.05
CA GLY A 133 -29.96 -32.64 0.49
C GLY A 133 -31.05 -33.05 1.50
N GLU A 134 -30.84 -32.90 2.81
CA GLU A 134 -31.79 -33.38 3.83
C GLU A 134 -32.60 -32.26 4.52
N ALA A 135 -32.27 -30.98 4.30
CA ALA A 135 -33.00 -29.86 4.91
C ALA A 135 -34.08 -29.25 4.00
N PHE A 136 -34.03 -29.47 2.68
CA PHE A 136 -35.03 -28.96 1.74
C PHE A 136 -36.26 -29.86 1.58
N GLY A 137 -36.30 -31.04 2.20
CA GLY A 137 -37.45 -31.96 2.14
C GLY A 137 -38.55 -31.69 3.18
N ALA A 138 -38.33 -30.78 4.14
CA ALA A 138 -39.26 -30.55 5.25
C ALA A 138 -40.07 -29.24 5.14
N LEU A 139 -39.70 -28.32 4.24
CA LEU A 139 -40.41 -27.04 4.05
C LEU A 139 -41.46 -27.06 2.92
N GLU A 140 -41.46 -28.09 2.07
CA GLU A 140 -42.49 -28.25 1.03
C GLU A 140 -43.79 -28.89 1.55
N GLN A 141 -43.82 -29.39 2.79
CA GLN A 141 -44.97 -30.14 3.32
C GLN A 141 -46.01 -29.31 4.09
N GLU A 142 -45.78 -28.01 4.33
CA GLU A 142 -46.76 -27.11 4.99
C GLU A 142 -47.55 -26.21 4.01
N LEU A 143 -47.23 -26.19 2.72
CA LEU A 143 -47.91 -25.33 1.74
C LEU A 143 -49.06 -26.00 0.97
N GLU A 144 -49.34 -27.29 1.20
CA GLU A 144 -50.47 -28.01 0.57
C GLU A 144 -51.76 -27.96 1.41
N GLY A 145 -51.74 -27.31 2.59
CA GLY A 145 -52.88 -27.28 3.52
C GLY A 145 -53.58 -25.92 3.66
N LEU A 146 -53.11 -24.87 2.99
CA LEU A 146 -53.72 -23.56 3.12
C LEU A 146 -55.00 -23.50 2.27
N PRO A 147 -56.17 -23.21 2.88
CA PRO A 147 -57.40 -23.04 2.13
C PRO A 147 -57.23 -21.87 1.15
N GLU A 148 -57.53 -22.10 -0.12
CA GLU A 148 -57.59 -21.02 -1.10
C GLU A 148 -58.59 -19.96 -0.61
N PRO A 149 -58.21 -18.67 -0.53
CA PRO A 149 -59.11 -17.63 -0.08
C PRO A 149 -60.29 -17.52 -1.04
N SER A 150 -61.50 -17.40 -0.50
CA SER A 150 -62.69 -17.19 -1.33
C SER A 150 -62.65 -15.80 -1.97
N LEU A 151 -63.22 -15.70 -3.17
CA LEU A 151 -63.21 -14.49 -4.00
C LEU A 151 -63.79 -13.24 -3.30
N GLU A 152 -64.58 -13.41 -2.24
CA GLU A 152 -65.14 -12.33 -1.42
C GLU A 152 -64.11 -11.66 -0.50
N GLU A 153 -63.03 -12.34 -0.10
CA GLU A 153 -61.98 -11.74 0.76
C GLU A 153 -60.98 -10.88 -0.05
N LEU A 154 -60.80 -11.18 -1.34
CA LEU A 154 -59.90 -10.43 -2.23
C LEU A 154 -60.50 -9.09 -2.68
N GLU A 155 -61.82 -8.94 -2.70
CA GLU A 155 -62.48 -7.69 -3.09
C GLU A 155 -62.47 -6.62 -1.98
N GLY A 156 -62.17 -7.00 -0.72
CA GLY A 156 -62.08 -6.07 0.42
C GLY A 156 -60.72 -5.36 0.59
N LEU A 157 -59.68 -5.76 -0.15
CA LEU A 157 -58.33 -5.19 -0.04
C LEU A 157 -58.00 -4.14 -1.13
N ILE A 158 -58.91 -3.93 -2.09
CA ILE A 158 -58.71 -3.02 -3.22
C ILE A 158 -59.72 -1.84 -3.23
N GLY A 159 -60.42 -1.59 -2.13
CA GLY A 159 -61.32 -0.44 -2.02
C GLY A 159 -61.63 -0.03 -0.58
N GLU A 160 -60.89 0.94 -0.05
CA GLU A 160 -61.29 2.35 0.11
C GLU A 160 -60.05 3.23 0.43
#